data_AF-A0A9P1H8V5-F1
#
_entry.id   AF-A0A9P1H8V5-F1
#
_cell.length_a   1.000
_cell.length_b   1.000
_cell.length_c   1.000
_cell.angle_alpha   90.00
_cell.angle_beta   90.00
_cell.angle_gamma   90.00
#
_symmetry.space_group_name_H-M   'P 1'
#
loop_
_entity.id
_entity.type
_entity.pdbx_description
1 polymer ?
#
loop_
_entity_poly.entity_id
_entity_poly.type
_entity_poly.pdbx_seq_one_letter_code
_entity_poly.pdbx_strand_id
1 'polypeptide(L)'
;MPSLYIVADTPAGYGLFKAADKKLLKRDDLRQKLANVEAVTEALRLKSFEKFSSPTVALEEAAALVNGKVPQTMAELLANIKDPGDATIAIPDPRLSSGIRALPGFEAASLYASSSSDSKTEDIFRAIREHLDSLIPESATSFEKIALGLSHSVHRHKLKFSADKVDVMVIQAIKLIEDMDRELNVYAMRTREWYGWHFPEMGKLISDHVAYARVIITAGRRDGFVEADLTTVLPEEIAEAAKAAAEISMGTDVSDEDLENVQLLAAQVIQYSEYRAQISNFLENRMRALAPNLTALVGWLVGAKLIAHAGSLRSLSMSAASTIQILGAEKALFRALKTKHNTPKYGILYNSSLVGQASQKMKGKIARMLAAKTALGLRIDAIEPIMKDEAEEDSAAAAPATEQDEEEKGLFGITQRTRLENRLRMLDGKPLLPKGVAVGPDGQIKGPNAFAVSDARGYNTDADGVTNGTPKSSKKPLIEEVLDQANSDSDDEDAMDVDDAKDKKKKKKKSKEEKKAKKNKDKSAEDAEPDFEKLAASVDLSVKKFKKKLEKGEITINADGTVDLGKKKSKSDDKSGEKRKRDEEVEPDEGSKKKKHKKKKGDA
;
A
#
# COMPACT_ATOMS: atom_id res chain seq x y z
N MET A 1 29.13 -42.54 54.86
CA MET A 1 27.81 -41.91 54.66
C MET A 1 28.02 -40.64 53.88
N PRO A 2 27.47 -40.60 52.65
CA PRO A 2 27.69 -39.53 51.67
C PRO A 2 27.27 -38.16 52.23
N SER A 3 27.95 -37.10 51.82
CA SER A 3 27.57 -35.72 52.17
C SER A 3 26.46 -35.26 51.22
N LEU A 4 25.43 -34.60 51.75
CA LEU A 4 24.32 -34.05 50.97
C LEU A 4 24.65 -32.61 50.53
N TYR A 5 24.69 -32.40 49.23
CA TYR A 5 24.85 -31.11 48.56
C TYR A 5 23.57 -30.73 47.84
N ILE A 6 23.25 -29.44 47.81
CA ILE A 6 22.06 -28.91 47.14
C ILE A 6 22.53 -27.81 46.20
N VAL A 7 22.17 -27.92 44.93
CA VAL A 7 22.50 -26.92 43.90
C VAL A 7 21.29 -26.05 43.69
N ALA A 8 21.36 -24.79 44.09
CA ALA A 8 20.28 -23.83 43.90
C ALA A 8 20.61 -22.92 42.71
N ASP A 9 19.64 -22.78 41.80
CA ASP A 9 19.65 -21.78 40.74
C ASP A 9 19.07 -20.45 41.27
N THR A 10 19.80 -19.37 41.06
CA THR A 10 19.39 -18.02 41.45
C THR A 10 19.61 -17.05 40.28
N PRO A 11 18.82 -15.95 40.20
CA PRO A 11 18.98 -14.97 39.11
C PRO A 11 20.37 -14.35 38.99
N ALA A 12 21.19 -14.41 40.04
CA ALA A 12 22.52 -13.82 40.07
C ALA A 12 23.66 -14.84 39.89
N GLY A 13 23.37 -16.14 39.94
CA GLY A 13 24.40 -17.18 39.96
C GLY A 13 23.90 -18.52 40.50
N TYR A 14 24.83 -19.47 40.62
CA TYR A 14 24.55 -20.77 41.23
C TYR A 14 25.09 -20.83 42.66
N GLY A 15 24.30 -21.41 43.56
CA GLY A 15 24.67 -21.63 44.97
C GLY A 15 24.82 -23.10 45.29
N LEU A 16 25.96 -23.47 45.90
CA LEU A 16 26.19 -24.82 46.45
C LEU A 16 26.01 -24.79 47.96
N PHE A 17 24.95 -25.44 48.44
CA PHE A 17 24.68 -25.59 49.87
C PHE A 17 25.06 -26.99 50.35
N LYS A 18 25.72 -27.07 51.50
CA LYS A 18 26.00 -28.34 52.18
C LYS A 18 25.05 -28.47 53.36
N ALA A 19 24.28 -29.55 53.39
CA ALA A 19 23.40 -29.84 54.53
C ALA A 19 24.24 -30.30 55.74
N ALA A 20 23.93 -29.77 56.92
CA ALA A 20 24.53 -30.22 58.18
C ALA A 20 24.14 -31.68 58.49
N ASP A 21 22.88 -32.03 58.22
CA ASP A 21 22.33 -33.37 58.44
C ASP A 21 22.35 -34.22 57.17
N LYS A 22 23.07 -35.34 57.21
CA LYS A 22 23.19 -36.28 56.07
C LYS A 22 21.90 -37.02 55.72
N LYS A 23 20.90 -37.03 56.62
CA LYS A 23 19.59 -37.68 56.43
C LYS A 23 18.45 -36.68 56.20
N LEU A 24 18.77 -35.43 55.84
CA LEU A 24 17.79 -34.34 55.71
C LEU A 24 16.60 -34.74 54.82
N LEU A 25 16.87 -35.28 53.63
CA LEU A 25 15.87 -35.75 52.66
C LEU A 25 15.02 -36.96 53.13
N LYS A 26 15.41 -37.66 54.19
CA LYS A 26 14.69 -38.84 54.70
C LYS A 26 13.68 -38.49 55.80
N ARG A 27 13.69 -37.27 56.32
CA ARG A 27 12.77 -36.82 57.39
C ARG A 27 11.45 -36.34 56.82
N ASP A 28 10.37 -36.50 57.59
CA ASP A 28 9.02 -36.10 57.21
C ASP A 28 8.65 -34.69 57.73
N ASP A 29 9.35 -34.18 58.75
CA ASP A 29 9.07 -32.87 59.40
C ASP A 29 9.86 -31.67 58.83
N LEU A 30 10.31 -31.74 57.57
CA LEU A 30 11.21 -30.75 56.98
C LEU A 30 10.65 -29.32 57.01
N ARG A 31 9.38 -29.18 56.68
CA ARG A 31 8.71 -27.88 56.54
C ARG A 31 8.61 -27.09 57.85
N GLN A 32 8.39 -27.76 58.98
CA GLN A 32 8.31 -27.09 60.28
C GLN A 32 9.68 -26.63 60.77
N LYS A 33 10.74 -27.39 60.46
CA LYS A 33 12.11 -27.06 60.87
C LYS A 33 12.75 -25.99 60.00
N LEU A 34 12.36 -25.87 58.74
CA LEU A 34 12.90 -24.91 57.79
C LEU A 34 12.06 -23.62 57.69
N ALA A 35 11.17 -23.36 58.66
CA ALA A 35 10.30 -22.17 58.66
C ALA A 35 11.00 -20.90 59.21
N ASN A 36 12.07 -21.06 59.99
CA ASN A 36 12.79 -19.95 60.61
C ASN A 36 14.16 -19.75 59.95
N VAL A 37 14.56 -18.49 59.75
CA VAL A 37 15.84 -18.09 59.14
C VAL A 37 17.05 -18.72 59.84
N GLU A 38 17.05 -18.69 61.18
CA GLU A 38 18.13 -19.26 62.00
C GLU A 38 18.25 -20.78 61.82
N ALA A 39 17.11 -21.47 61.77
CA ALA A 39 17.09 -22.92 61.57
C ALA A 39 17.55 -23.32 60.16
N VAL A 40 17.26 -22.49 59.15
CA VAL A 40 17.69 -22.73 57.76
C VAL A 40 19.19 -22.49 57.60
N THR A 41 19.73 -21.43 58.21
CA THR A 41 21.18 -21.14 58.17
C THR A 41 22.01 -22.16 58.95
N GLU A 42 21.46 -22.74 60.02
CA GLU A 42 22.08 -23.86 60.73
C GLU A 42 22.01 -25.17 59.92
N ALA A 43 20.87 -25.46 59.29
CA ALA A 43 20.66 -26.67 58.51
C ALA A 43 21.41 -26.68 57.18
N LEU A 44 21.53 -25.53 56.52
CA LEU A 44 22.10 -25.33 55.19
C LEU A 44 23.22 -24.30 55.25
N ARG A 45 24.46 -24.77 55.10
CA ARG A 45 25.62 -23.87 55.02
C ARG A 45 26.03 -23.67 53.57
N LEU A 46 26.17 -22.42 53.16
CA LEU A 46 26.72 -22.06 51.86
C LEU A 46 28.18 -22.53 51.79
N LYS A 47 28.53 -23.31 50.75
CA LYS A 47 29.89 -23.80 50.51
C LYS A 47 30.61 -22.98 49.46
N SER A 48 29.94 -22.69 48.34
CA SER A 48 30.44 -21.86 47.27
C SER A 48 29.26 -21.18 46.58
N PHE A 49 29.46 -19.93 46.17
CA PHE A 49 28.52 -19.19 45.37
C PHE A 49 29.26 -18.64 44.16
N GLU A 50 28.77 -18.97 42.98
CA GLU A 50 29.38 -18.57 41.72
C GLU A 50 28.47 -17.56 41.03
N LYS A 51 28.93 -16.31 40.96
CA LYS A 51 28.17 -15.20 40.40
C LYS A 51 28.34 -15.15 38.89
N PHE A 52 27.26 -14.82 38.18
CA PHE A 52 27.37 -14.53 36.75
C PHE A 52 28.21 -13.26 36.52
N SER A 53 29.16 -13.36 35.60
CA SER A 53 30.07 -12.26 35.24
C SER A 53 29.37 -11.14 34.47
N SER A 54 28.36 -11.49 33.66
CA SER A 54 27.61 -10.56 32.80
C SER A 54 26.16 -11.02 32.61
N PRO A 55 25.19 -10.08 32.44
CA PRO A 55 23.80 -10.42 32.11
C PRO A 55 23.61 -11.19 30.80
N THR A 56 24.59 -11.14 29.89
CA THR A 56 24.59 -11.91 28.63
C THR A 56 24.86 -13.38 28.88
N VAL A 57 25.88 -13.69 29.68
CA VAL A 57 26.18 -15.06 30.16
C VAL A 57 24.96 -15.62 30.91
N ALA A 58 24.36 -14.83 31.81
CA ALA A 58 23.15 -15.26 32.53
C ALA A 58 21.98 -15.64 31.60
N LEU A 59 21.86 -15.00 30.44
CA LEU A 59 20.84 -15.33 29.44
C LEU A 59 21.17 -16.65 28.73
N GLU A 60 22.41 -16.82 28.29
CA GLU A 60 22.88 -18.04 27.62
C GLU A 60 22.73 -19.26 28.54
N GLU A 61 23.05 -19.09 29.82
CA GLU A 61 22.90 -20.15 30.80
C GLU A 61 21.45 -20.43 31.16
N ALA A 62 20.60 -19.40 31.28
CA ALA A 62 19.16 -19.59 31.43
C ALA A 62 18.57 -20.37 30.23
N ALA A 63 19.03 -20.10 29.01
CA ALA A 63 18.64 -20.86 27.82
C ALA A 63 19.17 -22.31 27.85
N ALA A 64 20.38 -22.53 28.36
CA ALA A 64 20.92 -23.88 28.55
C ALA A 64 20.12 -24.69 29.58
N LEU A 65 19.74 -24.07 30.70
CA LEU A 65 18.91 -24.68 31.75
C LEU A 65 17.53 -25.09 31.22
N VAL A 66 16.86 -24.22 30.44
CA VAL A 66 15.56 -24.52 29.81
C VAL A 66 15.66 -25.75 28.89
N ASN A 67 16.80 -25.89 28.19
CA ASN A 67 17.09 -27.03 27.32
C ASN A 67 17.63 -28.27 28.07
N GLY A 68 17.76 -28.22 29.39
CA GLY A 68 18.29 -29.31 30.21
C GLY A 68 19.79 -29.58 30.02
N LYS A 69 20.54 -28.63 29.42
CA LYS A 69 22.00 -28.71 29.27
C LYS A 69 22.67 -28.08 30.49
N VAL A 70 23.77 -28.67 30.96
CA VAL A 70 24.51 -28.13 32.11
C VAL A 70 25.36 -26.94 31.66
N PRO A 71 25.17 -25.74 32.24
CA PRO A 71 25.98 -24.56 31.96
C PRO A 71 27.43 -24.70 32.46
N GLN A 72 28.35 -23.91 31.89
CA GLN A 72 29.77 -23.95 32.26
C GLN A 72 30.01 -23.50 33.70
N THR A 73 29.40 -22.40 34.16
CA THR A 73 29.56 -21.95 35.56
C THR A 73 28.96 -22.96 36.57
N MET A 74 27.91 -23.68 36.19
CA MET A 74 27.40 -24.78 37.03
C MET A 74 28.41 -25.94 37.10
N ALA A 75 29.13 -26.24 36.02
CA ALA A 75 30.18 -27.25 36.02
C ALA A 75 31.40 -26.82 36.87
N GLU A 76 31.79 -25.56 36.81
CA GLU A 76 32.82 -24.96 37.68
C GLU A 76 32.42 -25.04 39.16
N LEU A 77 31.16 -24.72 39.47
CA LEU A 77 30.63 -24.84 40.83
C LEU A 77 30.67 -26.28 41.35
N LEU A 78 30.30 -27.26 40.51
CA LEU A 78 30.32 -28.67 40.88
C LEU A 78 31.74 -29.22 41.09
N ALA A 79 32.75 -28.68 40.38
CA ALA A 79 34.14 -29.06 40.56
C ALA A 79 34.67 -28.79 41.99
N ASN A 80 34.02 -27.90 42.75
CA ASN A 80 34.35 -27.62 44.16
C ASN A 80 33.96 -28.76 45.13
N ILE A 81 33.30 -29.83 44.67
CA ILE A 81 32.93 -31.00 45.47
C ILE A 81 34.13 -31.97 45.58
N LYS A 82 34.63 -32.17 46.82
CA LYS A 82 35.62 -33.21 47.13
C LYS A 82 34.93 -34.58 47.13
N ASP A 83 35.47 -35.54 46.40
CA ASP A 83 34.97 -36.92 46.20
C ASP A 83 33.54 -37.00 45.61
N PRO A 84 33.38 -36.74 44.29
CA PRO A 84 32.07 -36.64 43.65
C PRO A 84 31.28 -37.96 43.58
N GLY A 85 31.97 -39.12 43.57
CA GLY A 85 31.32 -40.45 43.51
C GLY A 85 30.54 -40.82 44.79
N ASP A 86 30.95 -40.30 45.95
CA ASP A 86 30.30 -40.52 47.25
C ASP A 86 29.40 -39.34 47.66
N ALA A 87 29.06 -38.45 46.73
CA ALA A 87 28.20 -37.30 47.01
C ALA A 87 26.72 -37.62 46.72
N THR A 88 25.85 -37.06 47.55
CA THR A 88 24.42 -36.99 47.25
C THR A 88 24.09 -35.56 46.84
N ILE A 89 23.51 -35.35 45.67
CA ILE A 89 23.26 -34.02 45.11
C ILE A 89 21.76 -33.83 44.86
N ALA A 90 21.18 -32.78 45.41
CA ALA A 90 19.80 -32.36 45.15
C ALA A 90 19.75 -31.27 44.06
N ILE A 91 18.91 -31.46 43.04
CA ILE A 91 18.80 -30.61 41.84
C ILE A 91 17.34 -30.13 41.67
N PRO A 92 17.11 -28.89 41.20
CA PRO A 92 15.77 -28.33 41.01
C PRO A 92 14.99 -28.89 39.80
N ASP A 93 15.67 -29.34 38.74
CA ASP A 93 15.01 -29.91 37.55
C ASP A 93 15.54 -31.33 37.25
N PRO A 94 14.66 -32.33 37.06
CA PRO A 94 15.07 -33.68 36.65
C PRO A 94 15.80 -33.73 35.29
N ARG A 95 15.55 -32.81 34.37
CA ARG A 95 16.22 -32.79 33.05
C ARG A 95 17.72 -32.56 33.15
N LEU A 96 18.16 -31.80 34.14
CA LEU A 96 19.59 -31.53 34.40
C LEU A 96 20.33 -32.75 34.96
N SER A 97 19.60 -33.74 35.48
CA SER A 97 20.21 -34.92 36.08
C SER A 97 21.03 -35.74 35.08
N SER A 98 20.58 -35.86 33.83
CA SER A 98 21.32 -36.58 32.78
C SER A 98 22.59 -35.84 32.38
N GLY A 99 22.50 -34.51 32.23
CA GLY A 99 23.65 -33.66 31.91
C GLY A 99 24.71 -33.65 33.02
N ILE A 100 24.30 -33.66 34.29
CA ILE A 100 25.24 -33.71 35.43
C ILE A 100 25.92 -35.09 35.53
N ARG A 101 25.20 -36.19 35.23
CA ARG A 101 25.81 -37.53 35.16
C ARG A 101 26.86 -37.67 34.07
N ALA A 102 26.74 -36.88 32.98
CA ALA A 102 27.70 -36.87 31.89
C ALA A 102 28.99 -36.11 32.21
N LEU A 103 29.07 -35.41 33.35
CA LEU A 103 30.28 -34.72 33.79
C LEU A 103 31.31 -35.69 34.39
N PRO A 104 32.62 -35.45 34.17
CA PRO A 104 33.68 -36.32 34.65
C PRO A 104 33.66 -36.44 36.19
N GLY A 105 33.59 -37.67 36.70
CA GLY A 105 33.60 -37.97 38.14
C GLY A 105 32.22 -38.02 38.81
N PHE A 106 31.14 -37.64 38.12
CA PHE A 106 29.77 -37.65 38.67
C PHE A 106 28.92 -38.86 38.24
N GLU A 107 29.51 -39.82 37.54
CA GLU A 107 28.82 -41.00 37.00
C GLU A 107 28.15 -41.88 38.09
N ALA A 108 28.77 -41.97 39.28
CA ALA A 108 28.27 -42.74 40.41
C ALA A 108 27.50 -41.90 41.46
N ALA A 109 27.33 -40.59 41.24
CA ALA A 109 26.71 -39.70 42.21
C ALA A 109 25.21 -39.98 42.38
N SER A 110 24.77 -40.02 43.64
CA SER A 110 23.35 -40.17 43.96
C SER A 110 22.61 -38.83 43.77
N LEU A 111 21.89 -38.70 42.67
CA LEU A 111 21.19 -37.48 42.29
C LEU A 111 19.71 -37.58 42.68
N TYR A 112 19.27 -36.66 43.54
CA TYR A 112 17.86 -36.42 43.83
C TYR A 112 17.42 -35.19 43.03
N ALA A 113 16.38 -35.34 42.22
CA ALA A 113 15.78 -34.20 41.54
C ALA A 113 14.40 -33.93 42.16
N SER A 114 14.02 -32.66 42.29
CA SER A 114 12.61 -32.31 42.56
C SER A 114 11.78 -32.72 41.34
N SER A 115 11.23 -33.92 41.41
CA SER A 115 10.12 -34.38 40.57
C SER A 115 8.81 -34.06 41.29
N SER A 116 7.70 -33.95 40.56
CA SER A 116 6.35 -33.77 41.11
C SER A 116 5.92 -34.86 42.10
N SER A 117 6.69 -35.94 42.19
CA SER A 117 6.53 -37.04 43.13
C SER A 117 7.28 -36.88 44.46
N ASP A 118 8.27 -35.97 44.56
CA ASP A 118 9.18 -35.86 45.72
C ASP A 118 9.06 -34.50 46.44
N SER A 119 7.99 -34.37 47.24
CA SER A 119 7.64 -33.19 48.05
C SER A 119 8.79 -32.67 48.95
N LYS A 120 9.67 -33.57 49.40
CA LYS A 120 10.73 -33.25 50.36
C LYS A 120 11.82 -32.36 49.78
N THR A 121 12.14 -32.57 48.51
CA THR A 121 13.17 -31.79 47.80
C THR A 121 12.64 -30.39 47.48
N GLU A 122 11.34 -30.26 47.16
CA GLU A 122 10.68 -28.98 46.90
C GLU A 122 10.62 -28.08 48.15
N ASP A 123 10.32 -28.64 49.32
CA ASP A 123 10.29 -27.89 50.59
C ASP A 123 11.66 -27.26 50.91
N ILE A 124 12.76 -27.94 50.57
CA ILE A 124 14.11 -27.42 50.76
C ILE A 124 14.40 -26.28 49.79
N PHE A 125 14.08 -26.43 48.49
CA PHE A 125 14.25 -25.36 47.52
C PHE A 125 13.36 -24.15 47.81
N ARG A 126 12.17 -24.37 48.38
CA ARG A 126 11.28 -23.30 48.85
C ARG A 126 11.92 -22.52 49.99
N ALA A 127 12.46 -23.21 51.00
CA ALA A 127 13.13 -22.56 52.13
C ALA A 127 14.37 -21.77 51.69
N ILE A 128 15.15 -22.30 50.73
CA ILE A 128 16.30 -21.58 50.15
C ILE A 128 15.86 -20.30 49.43
N ARG A 129 14.76 -20.35 48.66
CA ARG A 129 14.23 -19.18 47.94
C ARG A 129 13.65 -18.12 48.88
N GLU A 130 12.96 -18.53 49.94
CA GLU A 130 12.34 -17.62 50.91
C GLU A 130 13.38 -16.84 51.73
N HIS A 131 14.54 -17.46 51.99
CA HIS A 131 15.60 -16.87 52.83
C HIS A 131 16.90 -16.60 52.07
N LEU A 132 16.83 -16.44 50.74
CA LEU A 132 17.98 -16.31 49.85
C LEU A 132 18.89 -15.14 50.22
N ASP A 133 18.31 -13.98 50.57
CA ASP A 133 19.04 -12.78 50.99
C ASP A 133 19.90 -13.02 52.24
N SER A 134 19.42 -13.86 53.16
CA SER A 134 20.15 -14.20 54.39
C SER A 134 21.21 -15.29 54.17
N LEU A 135 20.98 -16.18 53.20
CA LEU A 135 21.84 -17.30 52.87
C LEU A 135 23.05 -16.90 52.01
N ILE A 136 22.94 -15.80 51.25
CA ILE A 136 24.00 -15.29 50.37
C ILE A 136 24.26 -13.80 50.70
N PRO A 137 25.07 -13.51 51.73
CA PRO A 137 25.34 -12.14 52.18
C PRO A 137 26.18 -11.33 51.19
N GLU A 138 26.91 -11.99 50.28
CA GLU A 138 27.85 -11.35 49.35
C GLU A 138 27.19 -10.56 48.21
N SER A 139 25.86 -10.58 48.07
CA SER A 139 25.18 -9.80 47.02
C SER A 139 24.81 -8.40 47.52
N ALA A 140 25.66 -7.41 47.25
CA ALA A 140 25.40 -6.00 47.58
C ALA A 140 24.19 -5.40 46.83
N THR A 141 23.72 -6.06 45.78
CA THR A 141 22.54 -5.69 44.99
C THR A 141 21.38 -6.64 45.28
N SER A 142 20.19 -6.07 45.52
CA SER A 142 18.96 -6.83 45.72
C SER A 142 18.72 -7.80 44.55
N PHE A 143 18.55 -9.08 44.84
CA PHE A 143 18.31 -10.12 43.83
C PHE A 143 17.11 -9.81 42.93
N GLU A 144 16.11 -9.07 43.44
CA GLU A 144 14.96 -8.59 42.66
C GLU A 144 15.34 -7.77 41.43
N LYS A 145 16.32 -6.87 41.53
CA LYS A 145 16.76 -6.04 40.40
C LYS A 145 17.46 -6.86 39.33
N ILE A 146 18.23 -7.86 39.76
CA ILE A 146 18.92 -8.80 38.86
C ILE A 146 17.88 -9.68 38.17
N ALA A 147 16.89 -10.20 38.92
CA ALA A 147 15.77 -10.95 38.36
C ALA A 147 14.97 -10.14 37.33
N LEU A 148 14.69 -8.86 37.62
CA LEU A 148 14.06 -7.95 36.66
C LEU A 148 14.93 -7.76 35.40
N GLY A 149 16.24 -7.57 35.56
CA GLY A 149 17.17 -7.45 34.42
C GLY A 149 17.21 -8.69 33.54
N LEU A 150 17.32 -9.88 34.15
CA LEU A 150 17.33 -11.17 33.47
C LEU A 150 15.98 -11.47 32.80
N SER A 151 14.87 -11.19 33.48
CA SER A 151 13.55 -11.35 32.86
C SER A 151 13.41 -10.46 31.63
N HIS A 152 13.81 -9.19 31.69
CA HIS A 152 13.79 -8.31 30.52
C HIS A 152 14.69 -8.83 29.40
N SER A 153 15.86 -9.39 29.70
CA SER A 153 16.78 -9.90 28.67
C SER A 153 16.25 -11.18 28.01
N VAL A 154 15.71 -12.13 28.79
CA VAL A 154 15.06 -13.34 28.29
C VAL A 154 13.85 -13.00 27.43
N HIS A 155 12.97 -12.10 27.90
CA HIS A 155 11.81 -11.67 27.11
C HIS A 155 12.22 -10.90 25.86
N ARG A 156 13.26 -10.06 25.91
CA ARG A 156 13.80 -9.42 24.70
C ARG A 156 14.38 -10.44 23.74
N HIS A 157 15.02 -11.50 24.20
CA HIS A 157 15.52 -12.56 23.33
C HIS A 157 14.38 -13.29 22.63
N LYS A 158 13.35 -13.71 23.37
CA LYS A 158 12.13 -14.29 22.80
C LYS A 158 11.39 -13.33 21.87
N LEU A 159 11.30 -12.05 22.21
CA LEU A 159 10.63 -11.04 21.38
C LEU A 159 11.47 -10.58 20.19
N LYS A 160 12.80 -10.62 20.25
CA LYS A 160 13.67 -10.38 19.09
C LYS A 160 13.49 -11.46 18.03
N PHE A 161 13.13 -12.66 18.45
CA PHE A 161 12.72 -13.74 17.55
C PHE A 161 11.33 -13.45 16.92
N SER A 162 10.39 -12.88 17.70
CA SER A 162 9.09 -12.47 17.14
C SER A 162 9.20 -11.30 16.15
N ALA A 163 8.87 -11.54 14.88
CA ALA A 163 8.87 -10.55 13.80
C ALA A 163 7.77 -9.45 13.94
N ASP A 164 6.97 -9.50 15.00
CA ASP A 164 5.70 -8.79 15.17
C ASP A 164 5.77 -7.25 15.16
N LYS A 165 6.94 -6.63 15.34
CA LYS A 165 7.09 -5.15 15.41
C LYS A 165 7.87 -4.52 14.27
N VAL A 166 8.21 -5.28 13.22
CA VAL A 166 8.93 -4.74 12.04
C VAL A 166 8.01 -3.81 11.21
N ASP A 167 6.69 -3.94 11.33
CA ASP A 167 5.69 -3.16 10.61
C ASP A 167 5.63 -1.68 11.03
N VAL A 168 6.03 -1.33 12.26
CA VAL A 168 6.11 0.07 12.72
C VAL A 168 7.06 0.90 11.86
N MET A 169 8.19 0.32 11.45
CA MET A 169 9.17 1.01 10.60
C MET A 169 8.60 1.30 9.21
N VAL A 170 7.81 0.38 8.67
CA VAL A 170 7.12 0.54 7.37
C VAL A 170 6.12 1.70 7.43
N ILE A 171 5.36 1.81 8.53
CA ILE A 171 4.38 2.88 8.74
C ILE A 171 5.06 4.24 8.83
N GLN A 172 6.20 4.34 9.52
CA GLN A 172 6.94 5.60 9.60
C GLN A 172 7.58 5.96 8.25
N ALA A 173 8.16 4.99 7.55
CA ALA A 173 8.78 5.21 6.25
C ALA A 173 7.78 5.73 5.20
N ILE A 174 6.56 5.17 5.12
CA ILE A 174 5.57 5.66 4.15
C ILE A 174 5.03 7.05 4.49
N LYS A 175 4.85 7.38 5.78
CA LYS A 175 4.46 8.73 6.20
C LYS A 175 5.56 9.73 5.83
N LEU A 176 6.81 9.38 6.09
CA LEU A 176 7.96 10.20 5.71
C LEU A 176 8.04 10.42 4.19
N ILE A 177 7.76 9.40 3.37
CA ILE A 177 7.69 9.58 1.90
C ILE A 177 6.59 10.59 1.52
N GLU A 178 5.39 10.50 2.13
CA GLU A 178 4.30 11.42 1.83
C GLU A 178 4.61 12.87 2.26
N ASP A 179 5.26 13.04 3.41
CA ASP A 179 5.72 14.35 3.89
C ASP A 179 6.83 14.91 3.00
N MET A 180 7.81 14.09 2.62
CA MET A 180 8.89 14.47 1.71
C MET A 180 8.37 14.86 0.33
N ASP A 181 7.42 14.14 -0.24
CA ASP A 181 6.84 14.49 -1.55
C ASP A 181 6.16 15.88 -1.49
N ARG A 182 5.52 16.22 -0.36
CA ARG A 182 4.92 17.54 -0.14
C ARG A 182 5.99 18.63 0.01
N GLU A 183 6.99 18.40 0.85
CA GLU A 183 8.08 19.34 1.12
C GLU A 183 8.94 19.59 -0.12
N LEU A 184 9.31 18.53 -0.85
CA LEU A 184 10.06 18.61 -2.09
C LEU A 184 9.33 19.50 -3.10
N ASN A 185 8.02 19.33 -3.26
CA ASN A 185 7.25 20.19 -4.16
C ASN A 185 7.23 21.66 -3.71
N VAL A 186 7.15 21.93 -2.40
CA VAL A 186 7.21 23.31 -1.87
C VAL A 186 8.59 23.94 -2.10
N TYR A 187 9.67 23.21 -1.81
CA TYR A 187 11.04 23.69 -2.02
C TYR A 187 11.36 23.86 -3.51
N ALA A 188 10.89 22.94 -4.36
CA ALA A 188 11.03 23.04 -5.80
C ALA A 188 10.35 24.30 -6.35
N MET A 189 9.08 24.54 -6.00
CA MET A 189 8.36 25.74 -6.42
C MET A 189 9.02 27.01 -5.90
N ARG A 190 9.53 27.00 -4.66
CA ARG A 190 10.29 28.13 -4.09
C ARG A 190 11.57 28.41 -4.88
N THR A 191 12.32 27.38 -5.23
CA THR A 191 13.57 27.50 -6.02
C THR A 191 13.28 28.09 -7.40
N ARG A 192 12.17 27.69 -8.03
CA ARG A 192 11.72 28.22 -9.33
C ARG A 192 11.29 29.68 -9.26
N GLU A 193 10.56 30.07 -8.23
CA GLU A 193 10.17 31.46 -8.03
C GLU A 193 11.39 32.34 -7.72
N TRP A 194 12.34 31.83 -6.93
CA TRP A 194 13.54 32.59 -6.55
C TRP A 194 14.49 32.78 -7.73
N TYR A 195 14.86 31.71 -8.43
CA TYR A 195 15.70 31.81 -9.62
C TYR A 195 14.97 32.43 -10.82
N GLY A 196 13.63 32.39 -10.82
CA GLY A 196 12.80 33.02 -11.85
C GLY A 196 12.96 34.54 -11.96
N TRP A 197 13.48 35.22 -10.93
CA TRP A 197 13.88 36.63 -11.03
C TRP A 197 15.08 36.82 -11.96
N HIS A 198 16.04 35.88 -11.92
CA HIS A 198 17.23 35.91 -12.78
C HIS A 198 16.96 35.35 -14.17
N PHE A 199 16.22 34.24 -14.27
CA PHE A 199 15.93 33.59 -15.54
C PHE A 199 14.49 33.03 -15.59
N PRO A 200 13.49 33.88 -15.91
CA PRO A 200 12.08 33.51 -15.87
C PRO A 200 11.67 32.51 -16.96
N GLU A 201 12.36 32.51 -18.10
CA GLU A 201 12.03 31.68 -19.27
C GLU A 201 12.36 30.20 -19.04
N MET A 202 13.41 29.91 -18.26
CA MET A 202 13.76 28.55 -17.86
C MET A 202 12.61 27.84 -17.13
N GLY A 203 11.84 28.59 -16.36
CA GLY A 203 10.66 28.07 -15.65
C GLY A 203 9.53 27.63 -16.58
N LYS A 204 9.52 28.05 -17.85
CA LYS A 204 8.55 27.60 -18.85
C LYS A 204 9.08 26.45 -19.69
N LEU A 205 10.40 26.42 -19.94
CA LEU A 205 11.07 25.40 -20.75
C LEU A 205 11.19 24.07 -20.00
N ILE A 206 11.64 24.09 -18.75
CA ILE A 206 11.94 22.87 -17.98
C ILE A 206 10.82 22.62 -16.98
N SER A 207 9.95 21.64 -17.21
CA SER A 207 8.87 21.30 -16.28
C SER A 207 9.34 20.53 -15.06
N ASP A 208 10.36 19.66 -15.23
CA ASP A 208 10.89 18.85 -14.14
C ASP A 208 11.66 19.71 -13.11
N HIS A 209 11.35 19.48 -11.83
CA HIS A 209 11.89 20.24 -10.73
C HIS A 209 13.32 19.84 -10.37
N VAL A 210 13.65 18.54 -10.49
CA VAL A 210 15.00 18.05 -10.18
C VAL A 210 15.97 18.44 -11.28
N ALA A 211 15.58 18.29 -12.55
CA ALA A 211 16.36 18.82 -13.68
C ALA A 211 16.58 20.34 -13.55
N TYR A 212 15.55 21.11 -13.18
CA TYR A 212 15.67 22.56 -12.97
C TYR A 212 16.72 22.92 -11.90
N ALA A 213 16.72 22.21 -10.76
CA ALA A 213 17.72 22.41 -9.71
C ALA A 213 19.14 22.05 -10.19
N ARG A 214 19.31 20.97 -10.95
CA ARG A 214 20.61 20.57 -11.52
C ARG A 214 21.17 21.58 -12.52
N VAL A 215 20.30 22.22 -13.31
CA VAL A 215 20.69 23.26 -14.26
C VAL A 215 21.20 24.51 -13.53
N ILE A 216 20.56 24.91 -12.42
CA ILE A 216 21.01 26.05 -11.61
C ILE A 216 22.42 25.82 -11.06
N ILE A 217 22.74 24.59 -10.64
CA ILE A 217 24.06 24.26 -10.09
C ILE A 217 25.13 24.21 -11.19
N THR A 218 24.79 23.71 -12.37
CA THR A 218 25.75 23.55 -13.48
C THR A 218 26.03 24.85 -14.23
N ALA A 219 25.01 25.64 -14.54
CA ALA A 219 25.16 26.86 -15.31
C ALA A 219 25.31 28.12 -14.46
N GLY A 220 24.71 28.16 -13.26
CA GLY A 220 24.77 29.32 -12.38
C GLY A 220 24.10 30.56 -12.99
N ARG A 221 24.91 31.48 -13.53
CA ARG A 221 24.44 32.73 -14.18
C ARG A 221 24.12 32.49 -15.65
N ARG A 222 23.34 33.40 -16.26
CA ARG A 222 23.02 33.37 -17.70
C ARG A 222 24.25 33.25 -18.60
N ASP A 223 25.34 33.96 -18.28
CA ASP A 223 26.59 33.91 -19.06
C ASP A 223 27.22 32.50 -19.05
N GLY A 224 27.07 31.79 -17.94
CA GLY A 224 27.54 30.42 -17.78
C GLY A 224 26.78 29.40 -18.63
N PHE A 225 25.60 29.72 -19.17
CA PHE A 225 24.85 28.80 -20.04
C PHE A 225 25.52 28.60 -21.40
N VAL A 226 26.31 29.56 -21.87
CA VAL A 226 27.02 29.44 -23.15
C VAL A 226 28.08 28.34 -23.06
N GLU A 227 28.88 28.37 -21.99
CA GLU A 227 30.00 27.46 -21.74
C GLU A 227 29.60 26.13 -21.06
N ALA A 228 28.50 26.12 -20.29
CA ALA A 228 28.09 24.93 -19.55
C ALA A 228 27.63 23.78 -20.47
N ASP A 229 28.07 22.57 -20.10
CA ASP A 229 27.59 21.31 -20.68
C ASP A 229 26.31 20.86 -19.95
N LEU A 230 25.17 20.99 -20.65
CA LEU A 230 23.85 20.65 -20.14
C LEU A 230 23.36 19.26 -20.63
N THR A 231 24.15 18.56 -21.44
CA THR A 231 23.76 17.28 -22.07
C THR A 231 23.49 16.17 -21.07
N THR A 232 24.13 16.24 -19.89
CA THR A 232 23.96 15.25 -18.81
C THR A 232 22.65 15.40 -18.03
N VAL A 233 22.01 16.57 -18.10
CA VAL A 233 20.83 16.92 -17.29
C VAL A 233 19.57 17.01 -18.15
N LEU A 234 19.69 17.54 -19.37
CA LEU A 234 18.58 17.84 -20.25
C LEU A 234 18.77 17.19 -21.62
N PRO A 235 17.67 16.82 -22.31
CA PRO A 235 17.71 16.53 -23.74
C PRO A 235 18.25 17.73 -24.54
N GLU A 236 18.98 17.44 -25.63
CA GLU A 236 19.66 18.44 -26.47
C GLU A 236 18.72 19.55 -26.98
N GLU A 237 17.51 19.19 -27.43
CA GLU A 237 16.51 20.16 -27.90
C GLU A 237 16.13 21.20 -26.83
N ILE A 238 16.01 20.78 -25.57
CA ILE A 238 15.64 21.65 -24.45
C ILE A 238 16.86 22.47 -24.00
N ALA A 239 18.05 21.88 -24.06
CA ALA A 239 19.30 22.55 -23.72
C ALA A 239 19.60 23.70 -24.70
N GLU A 240 19.48 23.48 -26.01
CA GLU A 240 19.66 24.53 -27.02
C GLU A 240 18.63 25.66 -26.85
N ALA A 241 17.36 25.30 -26.63
CA ALA A 241 16.31 26.29 -26.36
C ALA A 241 16.60 27.10 -25.08
N ALA A 242 17.17 26.49 -24.04
CA ALA A 242 17.57 27.18 -22.82
C ALA A 242 18.77 28.11 -23.06
N LYS A 243 19.75 27.74 -23.89
CA LYS A 243 20.88 28.60 -24.28
C LYS A 243 20.41 29.81 -25.09
N ALA A 244 19.55 29.60 -26.09
CA ALA A 244 18.95 30.70 -26.87
C ALA A 244 18.09 31.63 -26.00
N ALA A 245 17.34 31.08 -25.05
CA ALA A 245 16.57 31.86 -24.09
C ALA A 245 17.47 32.65 -23.13
N ALA A 246 18.64 32.13 -22.74
CA ALA A 246 19.57 32.82 -21.87
C ALA A 246 20.11 34.11 -22.50
N GLU A 247 20.40 34.10 -23.82
CA GLU A 247 20.88 35.26 -24.57
C GLU A 247 19.84 36.38 -24.68
N ILE A 248 18.56 36.04 -24.82
CA ILE A 248 17.45 36.99 -25.05
C ILE A 248 16.71 37.33 -23.74
N SER A 249 17.13 36.75 -22.61
CA SER A 249 16.32 36.73 -21.40
C SER A 249 16.06 38.13 -20.82
N MET A 250 14.82 38.36 -20.40
CA MET A 250 14.39 39.59 -19.72
C MET A 250 14.66 39.62 -18.21
N GLY A 251 15.36 38.62 -17.67
CA GLY A 251 15.62 38.51 -16.23
C GLY A 251 16.61 39.56 -15.69
N THR A 252 16.54 39.82 -14.39
CA THR A 252 17.42 40.78 -13.72
C THR A 252 18.75 40.14 -13.33
N ASP A 253 19.84 40.90 -13.35
CA ASP A 253 21.11 40.40 -12.83
C ASP A 253 21.08 40.28 -11.30
N VAL A 254 21.57 39.14 -10.83
CA VAL A 254 21.59 38.79 -9.40
C VAL A 254 23.03 38.87 -8.89
N SER A 255 23.19 39.24 -7.61
CA SER A 255 24.48 39.28 -6.94
C SER A 255 25.06 37.86 -6.75
N ASP A 256 26.38 37.75 -6.60
CA ASP A 256 27.01 36.43 -6.42
C ASP A 256 26.62 35.81 -5.06
N GLU A 257 26.42 36.62 -4.01
CA GLU A 257 25.94 36.17 -2.70
C GLU A 257 24.52 35.58 -2.78
N ASP A 258 23.62 36.23 -3.52
CA ASP A 258 22.25 35.74 -3.71
C ASP A 258 22.24 34.49 -4.59
N LEU A 259 23.10 34.43 -5.62
CA LEU A 259 23.24 33.26 -6.49
C LEU A 259 23.71 32.03 -5.70
N GLU A 260 24.71 32.20 -4.81
CA GLU A 260 25.21 31.13 -3.96
C GLU A 260 24.09 30.55 -3.08
N ASN A 261 23.27 31.42 -2.47
CA ASN A 261 22.12 30.97 -1.67
C ASN A 261 21.08 30.19 -2.48
N VAL A 262 20.83 30.59 -3.73
CA VAL A 262 19.92 29.87 -4.64
C VAL A 262 20.51 28.53 -5.06
N GLN A 263 21.82 28.46 -5.32
CA GLN A 263 22.52 27.22 -5.63
C GLN A 263 22.53 26.25 -4.44
N LEU A 264 22.72 26.76 -3.22
CA LEU A 264 22.62 25.95 -2.00
C LEU A 264 21.20 25.37 -1.84
N LEU A 265 20.16 26.17 -2.08
CA LEU A 265 18.77 25.66 -2.05
C LEU A 265 18.54 24.59 -3.14
N ALA A 266 19.05 24.81 -4.35
CA ALA A 266 18.97 23.83 -5.44
C ALA A 266 19.69 22.52 -5.07
N ALA A 267 20.86 22.60 -4.42
CA ALA A 267 21.59 21.44 -3.93
C ALA A 267 20.80 20.68 -2.87
N GLN A 268 20.13 21.40 -1.94
CA GLN A 268 19.23 20.77 -0.97
C GLN A 268 18.07 20.04 -1.67
N VAL A 269 17.43 20.62 -2.68
CA VAL A 269 16.34 19.95 -3.42
C VAL A 269 16.81 18.64 -4.05
N ILE A 270 18.03 18.60 -4.60
CA ILE A 270 18.62 17.38 -5.17
C ILE A 270 18.89 16.34 -4.06
N GLN A 271 19.51 16.75 -2.96
CA GLN A 271 19.78 15.86 -1.82
C GLN A 271 18.47 15.26 -1.26
N TYR A 272 17.41 16.07 -1.13
CA TYR A 272 16.09 15.61 -0.71
C TYR A 272 15.48 14.61 -1.71
N SER A 273 15.66 14.84 -3.02
CA SER A 273 15.20 13.91 -4.06
C SER A 273 15.93 12.57 -4.00
N GLU A 274 17.24 12.59 -3.80
CA GLU A 274 18.07 11.39 -3.65
C GLU A 274 17.71 10.62 -2.39
N TYR A 275 17.55 11.32 -1.25
CA TYR A 275 17.13 10.70 0.00
C TYR A 275 15.73 10.08 -0.13
N ARG A 276 14.80 10.74 -0.83
CA ARG A 276 13.46 10.20 -1.13
C ARG A 276 13.53 8.91 -1.96
N ALA A 277 14.46 8.82 -2.91
CA ALA A 277 14.72 7.59 -3.67
C ALA A 277 15.31 6.48 -2.78
N GLN A 278 16.25 6.81 -1.89
CA GLN A 278 16.85 5.86 -0.94
C GLN A 278 15.79 5.28 0.01
N ILE A 279 14.90 6.11 0.58
CA ILE A 279 13.81 5.63 1.44
C ILE A 279 12.83 4.76 0.66
N SER A 280 12.56 5.09 -0.61
CA SER A 280 11.70 4.27 -1.47
C SER A 280 12.28 2.86 -1.65
N ASN A 281 13.58 2.75 -1.93
CA ASN A 281 14.28 1.47 -2.04
C ASN A 281 14.31 0.71 -0.71
N PHE A 282 14.54 1.41 0.41
CA PHE A 282 14.47 0.84 1.75
C PHE A 282 13.08 0.26 2.05
N LEU A 283 12.02 1.01 1.73
CA LEU A 283 10.65 0.59 1.93
C LEU A 283 10.28 -0.61 1.06
N GLU A 284 10.75 -0.65 -0.20
CA GLU A 284 10.57 -1.79 -1.08
C GLU A 284 11.20 -3.07 -0.52
N ASN A 285 12.48 -3.02 -0.12
CA ASN A 285 13.18 -4.15 0.46
C ASN A 285 12.52 -4.61 1.77
N ARG A 286 12.12 -3.66 2.62
CA ARG A 286 11.46 -3.96 3.89
C ARG A 286 10.09 -4.60 3.68
N MET A 287 9.33 -4.14 2.68
CA MET A 287 8.01 -4.70 2.38
C MET A 287 8.10 -6.10 1.78
N ARG A 288 9.09 -6.36 0.92
CA ARG A 288 9.35 -7.71 0.38
C ARG A 288 9.69 -8.70 1.50
N ALA A 289 10.49 -8.29 2.48
CA ALA A 289 10.81 -9.11 3.64
C ALA A 289 9.62 -9.32 4.59
N LEU A 290 8.78 -8.30 4.78
CA LEU A 290 7.65 -8.34 5.72
C LEU A 290 6.41 -9.06 5.16
N ALA A 291 6.02 -8.72 3.94
CA ALA A 291 4.78 -9.18 3.31
C ALA A 291 4.99 -9.45 1.81
N PRO A 292 5.65 -10.58 1.47
CA PRO A 292 5.98 -10.91 0.08
C PRO A 292 4.72 -11.18 -0.76
N ASN A 293 3.69 -11.85 -0.20
CA ASN A 293 2.47 -12.13 -0.95
C ASN A 293 1.64 -10.86 -1.21
N LEU A 294 1.56 -9.96 -0.23
CA LEU A 294 0.93 -8.65 -0.41
C LEU A 294 1.65 -7.83 -1.49
N THR A 295 2.98 -7.79 -1.42
CA THR A 295 3.83 -7.05 -2.38
C THR A 295 3.63 -7.57 -3.80
N ALA A 296 3.62 -8.89 -3.98
CA ALA A 296 3.37 -9.51 -5.28
C ALA A 296 1.99 -9.16 -5.85
N LEU A 297 0.96 -9.04 -5.01
CA LEU A 297 -0.41 -8.77 -5.45
C LEU A 297 -0.66 -7.29 -5.82
N VAL A 298 -0.35 -6.37 -4.92
CA VAL A 298 -0.72 -4.94 -5.05
C VAL A 298 0.46 -4.00 -5.29
N GLY A 299 1.68 -4.46 -5.05
CA GLY A 299 2.90 -3.65 -5.07
C GLY A 299 3.23 -3.07 -3.70
N TRP A 300 4.51 -2.78 -3.48
CA TRP A 300 5.03 -2.36 -2.18
C TRP A 300 4.45 -1.03 -1.69
N LEU A 301 4.28 -0.04 -2.59
CA LEU A 301 3.78 1.29 -2.21
C LEU A 301 2.32 1.24 -1.74
N VAL A 302 1.48 0.51 -2.48
CA VAL A 302 0.05 0.34 -2.13
C VAL A 302 -0.07 -0.52 -0.88
N GLY A 303 0.73 -1.59 -0.76
CA GLY A 303 0.80 -2.41 0.45
C GLY A 303 1.16 -1.60 1.69
N ALA A 304 2.19 -0.74 1.62
CA ALA A 304 2.61 0.14 2.70
C ALA A 304 1.49 1.10 3.13
N LYS A 305 0.77 1.68 2.17
CA LYS A 305 -0.37 2.56 2.46
C LYS A 305 -1.53 1.83 3.14
N LEU A 306 -1.80 0.58 2.75
CA LEU A 306 -2.81 -0.24 3.43
C LEU A 306 -2.42 -0.53 4.88
N ILE A 307 -1.16 -0.92 5.12
CA ILE A 307 -0.66 -1.20 6.48
C ILE A 307 -0.70 0.07 7.34
N ALA A 308 -0.24 1.21 6.81
CA ALA A 308 -0.26 2.49 7.52
C ALA A 308 -1.68 2.96 7.87
N HIS A 309 -2.66 2.70 6.99
CA HIS A 309 -4.05 3.01 7.29
C HIS A 309 -4.67 2.08 8.34
N ALA A 310 -4.28 0.80 8.37
CA ALA A 310 -4.75 -0.15 9.37
C ALA A 310 -4.01 -0.04 10.71
N GLY A 311 -2.80 0.52 10.72
CA GLY A 311 -1.97 0.74 11.92
C GLY A 311 -1.06 -0.43 12.29
N SER A 312 -1.33 -1.64 11.81
CA SER A 312 -0.43 -2.80 11.90
C SER A 312 -0.76 -3.84 10.82
N LEU A 313 0.19 -4.70 10.49
CA LEU A 313 -0.04 -5.81 9.55
C LEU A 313 -1.08 -6.79 10.10
N ARG A 314 -1.04 -7.07 11.41
CA ARG A 314 -2.00 -7.96 12.09
C ARG A 314 -3.42 -7.39 12.11
N SER A 315 -3.60 -6.09 12.33
CA SER A 315 -4.93 -5.48 12.25
C SER A 315 -5.50 -5.55 10.83
N LEU A 316 -4.64 -5.35 9.83
CA LEU A 316 -5.03 -5.46 8.43
C LEU A 316 -5.43 -6.91 8.05
N SER A 317 -4.81 -7.94 8.64
CA SER A 317 -5.13 -9.36 8.36
C SER A 317 -6.50 -9.78 8.88
N MET A 318 -6.92 -9.18 10.00
CA MET A 318 -8.24 -9.38 10.59
C MET A 318 -9.36 -8.67 9.82
N SER A 319 -9.00 -7.68 8.98
CA SER A 319 -9.97 -6.96 8.17
C SER A 319 -10.60 -7.86 7.09
N ALA A 320 -11.88 -7.65 6.81
CA ALA A 320 -12.57 -8.35 5.73
C ALA A 320 -12.14 -7.82 4.36
N ALA A 321 -12.23 -8.66 3.32
CA ALA A 321 -11.90 -8.27 1.95
C ALA A 321 -12.69 -7.06 1.44
N SER A 322 -13.98 -6.94 1.82
CA SER A 322 -14.81 -5.78 1.48
C SER A 322 -14.31 -4.49 2.14
N THR A 323 -13.79 -4.58 3.37
CA THR A 323 -13.16 -3.45 4.07
C THR A 323 -11.87 -3.04 3.37
N ILE A 324 -11.00 -4.00 3.03
CA ILE A 324 -9.74 -3.74 2.31
C ILE A 324 -10.02 -3.09 0.93
N GLN A 325 -11.12 -3.48 0.26
CA GLN A 325 -11.52 -2.90 -1.03
C GLN A 325 -11.75 -1.38 -0.97
N ILE A 326 -12.37 -0.90 0.11
CA ILE A 326 -12.83 0.49 0.26
C ILE A 326 -11.98 1.31 1.25
N LEU A 327 -10.88 0.73 1.74
CA LEU A 327 -9.96 1.36 2.67
C LEU A 327 -9.36 2.65 2.08
N GLY A 328 -9.37 3.74 2.84
CA GLY A 328 -8.98 5.10 2.42
C GLY A 328 -10.10 5.91 1.75
N ALA A 329 -11.29 5.34 1.52
CA ALA A 329 -12.47 6.04 1.00
C ALA A 329 -13.60 6.17 2.04
N GLU A 330 -13.28 6.07 3.33
CA GLU A 330 -14.23 6.02 4.45
C GLU A 330 -15.13 7.26 4.48
N LYS A 331 -14.56 8.45 4.26
CA LYS A 331 -15.33 9.71 4.25
C LYS A 331 -16.44 9.69 3.20
N ALA A 332 -16.15 9.16 2.00
CA ALA A 332 -17.12 9.04 0.92
C ALA A 332 -18.12 7.91 1.20
N LEU A 333 -17.64 6.79 1.76
CA LEU A 333 -18.46 5.66 2.15
C LEU A 333 -19.51 6.04 3.20
N PHE A 334 -19.09 6.63 4.32
CA PHE A 334 -20.00 7.01 5.41
C PHE A 334 -20.97 8.11 4.99
N ARG A 335 -20.53 9.04 4.12
CA ARG A 335 -21.45 10.02 3.53
C ARG A 335 -22.53 9.34 2.69
N ALA A 336 -22.15 8.43 1.80
CA ALA A 336 -23.08 7.70 0.95
C ALA A 336 -24.07 6.85 1.75
N LEU A 337 -23.60 6.15 2.80
CA LEU A 337 -24.47 5.36 3.67
C LEU A 337 -25.49 6.22 4.42
N LYS A 338 -25.07 7.38 4.96
CA LYS A 338 -25.95 8.32 5.64
C LYS A 338 -27.02 8.89 4.71
N THR A 339 -26.67 9.21 3.46
CA THR A 339 -27.58 9.79 2.48
C THR A 339 -28.26 8.75 1.58
N LYS A 340 -28.10 7.44 1.86
CA LYS A 340 -28.58 6.32 1.02
C LYS A 340 -28.21 6.46 -0.47
N HIS A 341 -27.00 6.94 -0.73
CA HIS A 341 -26.45 7.10 -2.08
C HIS A 341 -25.49 5.95 -2.41
N ASN A 342 -25.04 5.89 -3.67
CA ASN A 342 -24.13 4.83 -4.12
C ASN A 342 -22.78 4.90 -3.39
N THR A 343 -22.35 3.77 -2.83
CA THR A 343 -21.07 3.64 -2.13
C THR A 343 -19.87 3.66 -3.09
N PRO A 344 -18.70 4.12 -2.64
CA PRO A 344 -17.48 4.05 -3.43
C PRO A 344 -17.11 2.59 -3.72
N LYS A 345 -16.56 2.33 -4.91
CA LYS A 345 -16.22 0.97 -5.38
C LYS A 345 -14.79 0.55 -5.06
N TYR A 346 -13.93 1.49 -4.68
CA TYR A 346 -12.51 1.28 -4.43
C TYR A 346 -11.99 2.42 -3.54
N GLY A 347 -10.93 2.14 -2.79
CA GLY A 347 -10.15 3.14 -2.06
C GLY A 347 -8.69 3.14 -2.52
N ILE A 348 -7.75 2.92 -1.60
CA ILE A 348 -6.29 2.88 -1.84
C ILE A 348 -5.92 1.89 -2.96
N LEU A 349 -6.64 0.78 -3.08
CA LEU A 349 -6.45 -0.23 -4.13
C LEU A 349 -6.62 0.29 -5.56
N TYR A 350 -7.24 1.45 -5.76
CA TYR A 350 -7.37 2.07 -7.07
C TYR A 350 -6.01 2.34 -7.73
N ASN A 351 -4.99 2.65 -6.92
CA ASN A 351 -3.63 2.95 -7.39
C ASN A 351 -2.78 1.70 -7.64
N SER A 352 -3.35 0.50 -7.47
CA SER A 352 -2.65 -0.75 -7.81
C SER A 352 -2.53 -0.92 -9.33
N SER A 353 -1.43 -1.55 -9.77
CA SER A 353 -1.17 -1.77 -11.21
C SER A 353 -2.29 -2.55 -11.90
N LEU A 354 -2.81 -3.60 -11.27
CA LEU A 354 -3.88 -4.44 -11.80
C LEU A 354 -5.21 -3.68 -11.99
N VAL A 355 -5.56 -2.78 -11.08
CA VAL A 355 -6.78 -1.96 -11.20
C VAL A 355 -6.56 -0.82 -12.20
N GLY A 356 -5.34 -0.27 -12.28
CA GLY A 356 -4.97 0.76 -13.24
C GLY A 356 -5.09 0.32 -14.69
N GLN A 357 -4.70 -0.93 -14.99
CA GLN A 357 -4.78 -1.51 -16.35
C GLN A 357 -6.21 -1.80 -16.81
N ALA A 358 -7.14 -2.04 -15.89
CA ALA A 358 -8.50 -2.43 -16.23
C ALA A 358 -9.33 -1.28 -16.82
N SER A 359 -10.22 -1.61 -17.77
CA SER A 359 -11.18 -0.64 -18.32
C SER A 359 -12.13 -0.09 -17.25
N GLN A 360 -12.57 1.18 -17.38
CA GLN A 360 -13.32 1.90 -16.32
C GLN A 360 -14.57 1.16 -15.79
N LYS A 361 -15.27 0.41 -16.65
CA LYS A 361 -16.43 -0.41 -16.26
C LYS A 361 -16.03 -1.65 -15.47
N MET A 362 -14.85 -2.19 -15.72
CA MET A 362 -14.34 -3.44 -15.17
C MET A 362 -13.46 -3.23 -13.93
N LYS A 363 -12.92 -2.02 -13.72
CA LYS A 363 -12.14 -1.65 -12.52
C LYS A 363 -12.79 -2.09 -11.21
N GLY A 364 -14.09 -1.86 -11.03
CA GLY A 364 -14.80 -2.27 -9.81
C GLY A 364 -14.88 -3.79 -9.62
N LYS A 365 -14.93 -4.58 -10.70
CA LYS A 365 -14.92 -6.05 -10.62
C LYS A 365 -13.53 -6.56 -10.26
N ILE A 366 -12.50 -5.99 -10.87
CA ILE A 366 -11.09 -6.33 -10.61
C ILE A 366 -10.71 -5.93 -9.18
N ALA A 367 -11.04 -4.72 -8.74
CA ALA A 367 -10.76 -4.26 -7.38
C ALA A 367 -11.36 -5.19 -6.31
N ARG A 368 -12.57 -5.72 -6.53
CA ARG A 368 -13.19 -6.70 -5.63
C ARG A 368 -12.45 -8.04 -5.62
N MET A 369 -12.10 -8.57 -6.78
CA MET A 369 -11.36 -9.84 -6.87
C MET A 369 -9.95 -9.69 -6.28
N LEU A 370 -9.29 -8.57 -6.56
CA LEU A 370 -7.99 -8.23 -6.01
C LEU A 370 -8.06 -8.09 -4.49
N ALA A 371 -9.03 -7.36 -3.95
CA ALA A 371 -9.23 -7.23 -2.49
C ALA A 371 -9.44 -8.59 -1.80
N ALA A 372 -10.16 -9.52 -2.45
CA ALA A 372 -10.35 -10.87 -1.93
C ALA A 372 -9.04 -11.68 -1.90
N LYS A 373 -8.20 -11.57 -2.93
CA LYS A 373 -6.92 -12.25 -2.98
C LYS A 373 -5.87 -11.61 -2.07
N THR A 374 -5.87 -10.29 -1.93
CA THR A 374 -5.01 -9.58 -0.98
C THR A 374 -5.36 -9.94 0.45
N ALA A 375 -6.66 -10.08 0.80
CA ALA A 375 -7.06 -10.52 2.13
C ALA A 375 -6.50 -11.91 2.48
N LEU A 376 -6.51 -12.83 1.51
CA LEU A 376 -5.93 -14.16 1.70
C LEU A 376 -4.41 -14.11 1.81
N GLY A 377 -3.72 -13.42 0.90
CA GLY A 377 -2.26 -13.31 0.92
C GLY A 377 -1.74 -12.63 2.19
N LEU A 378 -2.46 -11.61 2.66
CA LEU A 378 -2.07 -10.88 3.87
C LEU A 378 -2.27 -11.69 5.15
N ARG A 379 -3.25 -12.60 5.19
CA ARG A 379 -3.41 -13.54 6.31
C ARG A 379 -2.31 -14.59 6.33
N ILE A 380 -1.86 -15.03 5.17
CA ILE A 380 -0.71 -15.93 5.05
C ILE A 380 0.54 -15.20 5.56
N ASP A 381 0.84 -14.01 5.03
CA ASP A 381 1.99 -13.20 5.44
C ASP A 381 2.01 -12.89 6.96
N ALA A 382 0.83 -12.66 7.57
CA ALA A 382 0.74 -12.28 8.98
C ALA A 382 0.66 -13.44 9.97
N ILE A 383 0.25 -14.65 9.56
CA ILE A 383 -0.04 -15.78 10.47
C ILE A 383 0.93 -16.94 10.26
N GLU A 384 1.38 -17.20 9.03
CA GLU A 384 2.27 -18.32 8.73
C GLU A 384 3.63 -18.26 9.47
N PRO A 385 4.29 -17.10 9.63
CA PRO A 385 5.52 -17.02 10.43
C PRO A 385 5.29 -17.45 11.88
N ILE A 386 4.17 -17.01 12.48
CA ILE A 386 3.80 -17.34 13.87
C ILE A 386 3.64 -18.86 14.02
N MET A 387 3.04 -19.53 13.03
CA MET A 387 2.84 -20.98 13.06
C MET A 387 4.15 -21.77 12.91
N LYS A 388 5.12 -21.24 12.15
CA LYS A 388 6.45 -21.87 12.00
C LYS A 388 7.27 -21.71 13.27
N ASP A 389 7.26 -20.52 13.88
CA ASP A 389 7.96 -20.26 15.14
C ASP A 389 7.43 -21.15 16.28
N GLU A 390 6.11 -21.34 16.38
CA GLU A 390 5.50 -22.26 17.37
C GLU A 390 5.87 -23.73 17.12
N ALA A 391 5.99 -24.16 15.86
CA ALA A 391 6.36 -25.54 15.52
C ALA A 391 7.85 -25.84 15.73
N GLU A 392 8.72 -24.83 15.60
CA GLU A 392 10.15 -24.94 15.84
C GLU A 392 10.50 -24.98 17.34
N GLU A 393 9.73 -24.31 18.23
CA GLU A 393 9.91 -24.45 19.69
C GLU A 393 9.62 -25.87 20.21
N ASP A 394 8.74 -26.63 19.54
CA ASP A 394 8.38 -28.01 19.92
C ASP A 394 9.31 -29.09 19.34
N SER A 395 10.15 -28.77 18.35
CA SER A 395 11.02 -29.73 17.68
C SER A 395 12.50 -29.34 17.75
N ALA A 396 13.24 -30.00 18.64
CA ALA A 396 14.68 -29.78 18.93
C ALA A 396 15.66 -30.12 17.77
N ALA A 397 15.20 -30.17 16.52
CA ALA A 397 16.00 -30.50 15.35
C ALA A 397 15.79 -29.46 14.26
N ALA A 398 16.43 -28.30 14.43
CA ALA A 398 16.52 -27.28 13.39
C ALA A 398 17.34 -27.82 12.20
N ALA A 399 16.67 -28.14 11.09
CA ALA A 399 17.33 -28.24 9.80
C ALA A 399 17.72 -26.82 9.34
N PRO A 400 18.89 -26.62 8.73
CA PRO A 400 19.31 -25.29 8.31
C PRO A 400 18.39 -24.77 7.20
N ALA A 401 17.75 -23.62 7.48
CA ALA A 401 16.99 -22.84 6.50
C ALA A 401 17.85 -22.64 5.25
N THR A 402 17.46 -23.26 4.16
CA THR A 402 18.19 -23.22 2.89
C THR A 402 17.78 -21.93 2.17
N GLU A 403 18.73 -21.19 1.62
CA GLU A 403 18.56 -19.85 1.03
C GLU A 403 17.61 -19.75 -0.21
N GLN A 404 16.78 -20.77 -0.45
CA GLN A 404 15.78 -20.84 -1.53
C GLN A 404 14.39 -20.31 -1.13
N ASP A 405 14.22 -19.83 0.11
CA ASP A 405 12.91 -19.60 0.73
C ASP A 405 12.13 -18.32 0.31
N GLU A 406 12.75 -17.31 -0.33
CA GLU A 406 12.05 -16.05 -0.66
C GLU A 406 10.99 -16.22 -1.75
N GLU A 407 11.29 -17.02 -2.78
CA GLU A 407 10.34 -17.32 -3.86
C GLU A 407 9.18 -18.18 -3.37
N GLU A 408 9.46 -19.11 -2.46
CA GLU A 408 8.44 -19.95 -1.83
C GLU A 408 7.50 -19.12 -0.94
N LYS A 409 8.04 -18.19 -0.15
CA LYS A 409 7.25 -17.26 0.69
C LYS A 409 6.30 -16.39 -0.13
N GLY A 410 6.70 -16.01 -1.36
CA GLY A 410 5.89 -15.18 -2.27
C GLY A 410 5.01 -15.96 -3.27
N LEU A 411 5.08 -17.29 -3.28
CA LEU A 411 4.46 -18.14 -4.31
C LEU A 411 2.93 -17.96 -4.37
N PHE A 412 2.27 -17.84 -3.22
CA PHE A 412 0.83 -17.62 -3.18
C PHE A 412 0.45 -16.30 -3.88
N GLY A 413 1.17 -15.22 -3.59
CA GLY A 413 0.96 -13.91 -4.21
C GLY A 413 1.14 -13.96 -5.72
N ILE A 414 2.22 -14.58 -6.20
CA ILE A 414 2.53 -14.72 -7.64
C ILE A 414 1.46 -15.53 -8.37
N THR A 415 1.05 -16.67 -7.80
CA THR A 415 0.02 -17.54 -8.41
C THR A 415 -1.33 -16.85 -8.47
N GLN A 416 -1.75 -16.15 -7.40
CA GLN A 416 -3.00 -15.40 -7.41
C GLN A 416 -2.93 -14.19 -8.35
N ARG A 417 -1.78 -13.50 -8.44
CA ARG A 417 -1.57 -12.41 -9.39
C ARG A 417 -1.77 -12.89 -10.83
N THR A 418 -1.15 -14.00 -11.19
CA THR A 418 -1.29 -14.63 -12.53
C THR A 418 -2.74 -14.96 -12.84
N ARG A 419 -3.48 -15.52 -11.87
CA ARG A 419 -4.92 -15.81 -12.02
C ARG A 419 -5.75 -14.53 -12.23
N LEU A 420 -5.43 -13.45 -11.52
CA LEU A 420 -6.12 -12.16 -11.68
C LEU A 420 -5.81 -11.51 -13.02
N GLU A 421 -4.56 -11.57 -13.50
CA GLU A 421 -4.17 -11.07 -14.82
C GLU A 421 -4.87 -11.82 -15.95
N ASN A 422 -4.93 -13.15 -15.88
CA ASN A 422 -5.70 -13.95 -16.83
C ASN A 422 -7.19 -13.57 -16.80
N ARG A 423 -7.74 -13.37 -15.61
CA ARG A 423 -9.14 -12.93 -15.48
C ARG A 423 -9.36 -11.53 -16.04
N LEU A 424 -8.42 -10.61 -15.86
CA LEU A 424 -8.45 -9.27 -16.43
C LEU A 424 -8.48 -9.34 -17.96
N ARG A 425 -7.57 -10.12 -18.56
CA ARG A 425 -7.51 -10.36 -20.00
C ARG A 425 -8.84 -10.92 -20.54
N MET A 426 -9.43 -11.89 -19.85
CA MET A 426 -10.75 -12.42 -20.22
C MET A 426 -11.87 -11.38 -20.11
N LEU A 427 -11.78 -10.45 -19.16
CA LEU A 427 -12.81 -9.45 -18.92
C LEU A 427 -12.75 -8.30 -19.91
N ASP A 428 -11.55 -7.85 -20.27
CA ASP A 428 -11.35 -6.80 -21.28
C ASP A 428 -11.44 -7.37 -22.71
N GLY A 429 -11.04 -8.63 -22.92
CA GLY A 429 -11.17 -9.35 -24.19
C GLY A 429 -12.56 -9.91 -24.47
N LYS A 430 -13.57 -9.62 -23.63
CA LYS A 430 -14.95 -10.02 -23.92
C LYS A 430 -15.41 -9.35 -25.21
N PRO A 431 -15.81 -10.11 -26.25
CA PRO A 431 -16.32 -9.51 -27.47
C PRO A 431 -17.51 -8.62 -27.11
N LEU A 432 -17.53 -7.44 -27.73
CA LEU A 432 -18.72 -6.60 -27.65
C LEU A 432 -19.90 -7.43 -28.13
N LEU A 433 -21.05 -7.30 -27.45
CA LEU A 433 -22.28 -7.95 -27.93
C LEU A 433 -22.44 -7.61 -29.41
N PRO A 434 -22.77 -8.59 -30.27
CA PRO A 434 -22.89 -8.36 -31.69
C PRO A 434 -23.81 -7.16 -31.91
N LYS A 435 -23.26 -6.10 -32.53
CA LYS A 435 -23.97 -4.84 -32.77
C LYS A 435 -25.01 -5.06 -33.87
N GLY A 436 -26.13 -5.66 -33.49
CA GLY A 436 -27.27 -5.87 -34.38
C GLY A 436 -26.93 -6.64 -35.65
N VAL A 437 -27.91 -6.70 -36.54
CA VAL A 437 -27.73 -7.27 -37.88
C VAL A 437 -26.94 -6.27 -38.73
N ALA A 438 -25.97 -6.73 -39.52
CA ALA A 438 -25.23 -5.89 -40.45
C ALA A 438 -26.17 -5.43 -41.58
N VAL A 439 -26.73 -4.24 -41.42
CA VAL A 439 -27.63 -3.63 -42.39
C VAL A 439 -26.82 -2.87 -43.45
N GLY A 440 -27.06 -3.18 -44.72
CA GLY A 440 -26.48 -2.47 -45.87
C GLY A 440 -27.03 -1.05 -46.03
N PRO A 441 -26.52 -0.26 -47.00
CA PRO A 441 -26.98 1.10 -47.27
C PRO A 441 -28.51 1.20 -47.49
N ASP A 442 -29.10 0.15 -48.04
CA ASP A 442 -30.52 0.07 -48.40
C ASP A 442 -31.44 -0.33 -47.23
N GLY A 443 -30.90 -0.45 -46.02
CA GLY A 443 -31.71 -0.87 -44.87
C GLY A 443 -31.98 -2.38 -44.80
N GLN A 444 -31.58 -3.15 -45.81
CA GLN A 444 -31.67 -4.61 -45.83
C GLN A 444 -30.50 -5.28 -45.11
N ILE A 445 -30.78 -6.44 -44.52
CA ILE A 445 -29.76 -7.33 -43.96
C ILE A 445 -28.85 -7.75 -45.11
N LYS A 446 -27.52 -7.71 -44.92
CA LYS A 446 -26.57 -8.26 -45.89
C LYS A 446 -26.85 -9.75 -46.13
N GLY A 447 -27.64 -10.03 -47.16
CA GLY A 447 -27.82 -11.34 -47.78
C GLY A 447 -27.21 -11.33 -49.19
N PRO A 448 -27.19 -12.48 -49.88
CA PRO A 448 -26.83 -12.50 -51.29
C PRO A 448 -27.75 -11.54 -52.06
N ASN A 449 -27.16 -10.70 -52.91
CA ASN A 449 -27.94 -9.86 -53.82
C ASN A 449 -28.82 -10.75 -54.70
N ALA A 450 -29.94 -10.20 -55.19
CA ALA A 450 -30.78 -10.89 -56.16
C ALA A 450 -29.91 -11.41 -57.32
N PHE A 451 -30.06 -12.68 -57.66
CA PHE A 451 -29.29 -13.33 -58.72
C PHE A 451 -29.51 -12.58 -60.03
N ALA A 452 -28.44 -11.95 -60.53
CA ALA A 452 -28.41 -11.33 -61.84
C ALA A 452 -27.41 -12.11 -62.71
N VAL A 453 -27.85 -12.58 -63.87
CA VAL A 453 -26.98 -13.19 -64.86
C VAL A 453 -26.09 -12.07 -65.41
N SER A 454 -24.79 -12.14 -65.16
CA SER A 454 -23.82 -11.24 -65.81
C SER A 454 -23.57 -11.76 -67.23
N ASP A 455 -23.74 -10.90 -68.23
CA ASP A 455 -23.37 -11.24 -69.62
C ASP A 455 -21.85 -11.43 -69.71
N ALA A 456 -21.42 -12.70 -69.68
CA ALA A 456 -20.04 -13.08 -69.96
C ALA A 456 -19.90 -13.33 -71.46
N ARG A 457 -18.96 -12.66 -72.12
CA ARG A 457 -18.59 -12.99 -73.51
C ARG A 457 -17.91 -14.35 -73.52
N GLY A 458 -18.60 -15.38 -74.03
CA GLY A 458 -18.02 -16.68 -74.30
C GLY A 458 -17.12 -16.63 -75.53
N TYR A 459 -16.01 -17.37 -75.50
CA TYR A 459 -15.17 -17.58 -76.68
C TYR A 459 -15.94 -18.38 -77.73
N ASN A 460 -16.01 -17.87 -78.96
CA ASN A 460 -16.71 -18.56 -80.05
C ASN A 460 -15.79 -19.62 -80.68
N THR A 461 -16.00 -20.88 -80.32
CA THR A 461 -15.22 -22.02 -80.82
C THR A 461 -15.42 -22.30 -82.31
N ASP A 462 -16.45 -21.72 -82.93
CA ASP A 462 -16.70 -21.85 -84.38
C ASP A 462 -15.69 -21.05 -85.23
N ALA A 463 -14.90 -20.17 -84.61
CA ALA A 463 -13.84 -19.42 -85.28
C ALA A 463 -12.51 -20.20 -85.43
N ASP A 464 -12.35 -21.35 -84.73
CA ASP A 464 -11.12 -22.15 -84.74
C ASP A 464 -11.14 -23.31 -85.78
N GLY A 465 -12.18 -23.37 -86.62
CA GLY A 465 -12.31 -24.38 -87.67
C GLY A 465 -11.57 -24.01 -88.97
N VAL A 466 -10.30 -24.43 -89.11
CA VAL A 466 -9.58 -24.41 -90.40
C VAL A 466 -10.06 -25.58 -91.27
N THR A 467 -11.03 -25.36 -92.15
CA THR A 467 -11.30 -26.29 -93.28
C THR A 467 -11.64 -25.55 -94.57
N ASN A 468 -11.03 -26.01 -95.66
CA ASN A 468 -11.17 -25.56 -97.04
C ASN A 468 -12.61 -25.76 -97.57
N GLY A 469 -13.23 -24.73 -98.15
CA GLY A 469 -14.37 -24.92 -99.07
C GLY A 469 -15.41 -23.81 -99.13
N THR A 470 -15.23 -22.87 -100.08
CA THR A 470 -16.21 -21.94 -100.70
C THR A 470 -17.03 -20.96 -99.81
N PRO A 471 -17.08 -19.65 -100.17
CA PRO A 471 -17.87 -18.67 -99.44
C PRO A 471 -19.35 -18.76 -99.84
N LYS A 472 -20.25 -18.91 -98.86
CA LYS A 472 -21.66 -18.51 -99.06
C LYS A 472 -21.87 -17.14 -98.45
N SER A 473 -21.86 -16.14 -99.34
CA SER A 473 -22.30 -14.79 -99.04
C SER A 473 -23.82 -14.75 -98.79
N SER A 474 -24.15 -13.98 -97.75
CA SER A 474 -25.33 -13.14 -97.58
C SER A 474 -26.72 -13.78 -97.53
N LYS A 475 -27.44 -13.43 -96.45
CA LYS A 475 -28.55 -12.46 -96.53
C LYS A 475 -28.81 -11.85 -95.15
N LYS A 476 -28.35 -10.61 -94.96
CA LYS A 476 -29.17 -9.61 -94.25
C LYS A 476 -30.29 -9.19 -95.22
N PRO A 477 -31.43 -8.74 -94.68
CA PRO A 477 -31.73 -7.32 -94.71
C PRO A 477 -31.91 -6.79 -93.29
N LEU A 478 -31.17 -5.75 -92.92
CA LEU A 478 -31.53 -4.33 -93.08
C LEU A 478 -32.55 -3.97 -91.99
N ILE A 479 -32.06 -3.30 -90.92
CA ILE A 479 -32.22 -1.84 -90.74
C ILE A 479 -33.42 -1.66 -89.79
N GLU A 480 -33.46 -0.85 -88.75
CA GLU A 480 -32.79 0.36 -88.26
C GLU A 480 -33.34 0.46 -86.80
N GLU A 481 -32.78 1.06 -85.76
CA GLU A 481 -31.74 2.06 -85.62
C GLU A 481 -31.62 2.37 -84.12
N VAL A 482 -30.43 2.85 -83.72
CA VAL A 482 -30.24 4.01 -82.83
C VAL A 482 -30.62 3.87 -81.33
N LEU A 483 -29.78 4.23 -80.36
CA LEU A 483 -28.40 4.72 -80.32
C LEU A 483 -27.85 4.42 -78.92
N ASP A 484 -26.67 3.82 -78.92
CA ASP A 484 -25.43 4.32 -78.31
C ASP A 484 -25.48 4.89 -76.89
N GLN A 485 -25.10 4.00 -75.97
CA GLN A 485 -24.06 4.35 -75.00
C GLN A 485 -22.70 4.39 -75.72
N ALA A 486 -21.92 5.44 -75.47
CA ALA A 486 -20.49 5.41 -75.67
C ALA A 486 -19.80 5.93 -74.39
N ASN A 487 -19.35 4.98 -73.58
CA ASN A 487 -18.04 5.09 -72.97
C ASN A 487 -17.01 4.96 -74.09
N SER A 488 -15.93 5.72 -74.01
CA SER A 488 -14.59 5.14 -74.18
C SER A 488 -13.54 6.11 -73.71
N ASP A 489 -12.71 5.60 -72.80
CA ASP A 489 -11.34 6.03 -72.56
C ASP A 489 -10.56 6.21 -73.87
N SER A 490 -9.56 7.09 -73.84
CA SER A 490 -8.22 6.76 -74.35
C SER A 490 -7.19 7.75 -73.83
N ASP A 491 -6.06 7.18 -73.45
CA ASP A 491 -4.81 7.78 -73.04
C ASP A 491 -4.10 8.51 -74.20
N ASP A 492 -3.36 9.59 -73.90
CA ASP A 492 -1.89 9.64 -73.98
C ASP A 492 -1.30 11.06 -74.26
N GLU A 493 -0.38 11.40 -73.35
CA GLU A 493 0.90 12.15 -73.43
C GLU A 493 1.05 13.63 -73.85
N ASP A 494 1.78 14.32 -72.94
CA ASP A 494 2.78 15.38 -73.09
C ASP A 494 2.46 16.81 -73.56
N ALA A 495 2.56 17.76 -72.61
CA ALA A 495 3.42 18.96 -72.73
C ALA A 495 3.49 19.76 -71.40
N MET A 496 4.63 20.42 -71.22
CA MET A 496 5.17 21.08 -70.02
C MET A 496 4.48 22.40 -69.59
N ASP A 497 4.73 22.72 -68.31
CA ASP A 497 5.04 24.03 -67.71
C ASP A 497 3.97 24.96 -67.07
N VAL A 498 4.23 25.17 -65.76
CA VAL A 498 4.26 26.43 -64.96
C VAL A 498 2.96 27.01 -64.35
N ASP A 499 3.05 27.18 -63.02
CA ASP A 499 2.35 28.07 -62.07
C ASP A 499 0.81 28.08 -61.96
N ASP A 500 0.27 27.71 -60.79
CA ASP A 500 0.02 28.68 -59.70
C ASP A 500 -0.73 27.99 -58.54
N ALA A 501 -0.10 27.99 -57.35
CA ALA A 501 -0.63 27.39 -56.15
C ALA A 501 -1.24 28.48 -55.25
N LYS A 502 -2.56 28.67 -55.31
CA LYS A 502 -3.35 29.27 -54.23
C LYS A 502 -4.80 28.79 -54.26
N ASP A 503 -5.33 28.58 -53.06
CA ASP A 503 -6.72 28.24 -52.73
C ASP A 503 -7.24 26.81 -52.97
N LYS A 504 -7.09 25.96 -51.94
CA LYS A 504 -8.23 25.35 -51.20
C LYS A 504 -7.75 24.33 -50.15
N LYS A 505 -7.13 24.83 -49.08
CA LYS A 505 -6.94 24.07 -47.82
C LYS A 505 -7.60 24.81 -46.66
N LYS A 506 -8.89 25.12 -46.81
CA LYS A 506 -9.75 25.64 -45.73
C LYS A 506 -11.19 25.10 -45.83
N LYS A 507 -11.34 23.78 -46.04
CA LYS A 507 -12.65 23.11 -45.89
C LYS A 507 -12.53 21.61 -45.60
N LYS A 508 -11.70 21.25 -44.61
CA LYS A 508 -11.61 19.88 -44.08
C LYS A 508 -11.43 19.89 -42.55
N LYS A 509 -12.32 20.61 -41.85
CA LYS A 509 -12.47 20.51 -40.39
C LYS A 509 -13.88 20.88 -39.88
N LYS A 510 -14.90 20.80 -40.75
CA LYS A 510 -16.28 21.22 -40.41
C LYS A 510 -17.40 20.24 -40.84
N SER A 511 -17.08 18.96 -41.03
CA SER A 511 -18.07 17.96 -41.50
C SER A 511 -17.96 16.60 -40.80
N LYS A 512 -17.66 16.59 -39.50
CA LYS A 512 -17.67 15.36 -38.68
C LYS A 512 -18.49 15.45 -37.40
N GLU A 513 -19.27 16.51 -37.21
CA GLU A 513 -20.13 16.71 -36.04
C GLU A 513 -21.63 16.54 -36.36
N GLU A 514 -22.02 16.33 -37.63
CA GLU A 514 -23.43 16.29 -38.06
C GLU A 514 -24.01 14.89 -38.39
N LYS A 515 -23.29 13.79 -38.15
CA LYS A 515 -23.75 12.43 -38.53
C LYS A 515 -24.12 11.48 -37.36
N LYS A 516 -24.53 12.02 -36.21
CA LYS A 516 -25.07 11.20 -35.10
C LYS A 516 -26.49 11.53 -34.65
N ALA A 517 -27.20 12.44 -35.32
CA ALA A 517 -28.53 12.90 -34.92
C ALA A 517 -29.71 12.39 -35.80
N LYS A 518 -29.52 11.37 -36.65
CA LYS A 518 -30.61 10.81 -37.48
C LYS A 518 -30.61 9.29 -37.49
N LYS A 519 -31.05 8.66 -36.38
CA LYS A 519 -31.77 7.38 -36.40
C LYS A 519 -32.43 7.15 -35.05
N ASN A 520 -33.61 7.72 -34.89
CA ASN A 520 -34.76 7.16 -34.18
C ASN A 520 -35.85 8.24 -34.15
N LYS A 521 -36.67 8.25 -35.20
CA LYS A 521 -38.02 8.77 -35.14
C LYS A 521 -38.91 7.56 -35.44
N ASP A 522 -39.65 7.11 -34.42
CA ASP A 522 -41.01 6.62 -34.58
C ASP A 522 -41.63 6.40 -33.20
N LYS A 523 -42.41 7.38 -32.74
CA LYS A 523 -43.85 7.23 -32.49
C LYS A 523 -44.44 8.55 -31.97
N SER A 524 -45.52 8.95 -32.65
CA SER A 524 -46.69 9.75 -32.23
C SER A 524 -46.56 11.24 -31.86
N ALA A 525 -47.42 12.01 -32.54
CA ALA A 525 -48.11 13.25 -32.17
C ALA A 525 -47.33 14.59 -32.19
N GLU A 526 -47.92 15.53 -32.92
CA GLU A 526 -47.59 16.96 -32.96
C GLU A 526 -47.70 17.58 -31.56
N ASP A 527 -46.72 18.38 -31.15
CA ASP A 527 -46.86 19.54 -30.26
C ASP A 527 -45.57 20.38 -30.33
N ALA A 528 -45.72 21.70 -30.37
CA ALA A 528 -44.64 22.67 -30.58
C ALA A 528 -43.59 22.64 -29.45
N GLU A 529 -42.30 22.60 -29.78
CA GLU A 529 -41.23 22.78 -28.79
C GLU A 529 -41.28 24.21 -28.19
N PRO A 530 -41.24 24.37 -26.84
CA PRO A 530 -41.33 25.68 -26.22
C PRO A 530 -40.03 26.48 -26.36
N ASP A 531 -40.17 27.75 -26.75
CA ASP A 531 -39.10 28.70 -27.04
C ASP A 531 -38.41 29.18 -25.73
N PHE A 532 -37.39 28.45 -25.27
CA PHE A 532 -36.74 28.65 -23.96
C PHE A 532 -36.11 30.04 -23.74
N GLU A 533 -35.85 30.81 -24.80
CA GLU A 533 -35.33 32.17 -24.68
C GLU A 533 -36.41 33.14 -24.19
N LYS A 534 -37.65 32.99 -24.67
CA LYS A 534 -38.79 33.82 -24.23
C LYS A 534 -39.22 33.48 -22.81
N LEU A 535 -39.19 32.19 -22.45
CA LEU A 535 -39.53 31.71 -21.10
C LEU A 535 -38.46 32.04 -20.06
N ALA A 536 -37.20 32.15 -20.46
CA ALA A 536 -36.14 32.61 -19.57
C ALA A 536 -36.21 34.13 -19.33
N ALA A 537 -36.61 34.90 -20.36
CA ALA A 537 -36.83 36.33 -20.27
C ALA A 537 -38.04 36.71 -19.41
N SER A 538 -39.14 35.92 -19.42
CA SER A 538 -40.32 36.19 -18.57
C SER A 538 -40.06 36.07 -17.06
N VAL A 539 -38.93 35.47 -16.67
CA VAL A 539 -38.54 35.23 -15.27
C VAL A 539 -37.18 35.87 -14.93
N ASP A 540 -36.69 36.78 -15.78
CA ASP A 540 -35.42 37.52 -15.63
C ASP A 540 -34.21 36.62 -15.31
N LEU A 541 -34.11 35.47 -15.97
CA LEU A 541 -33.01 34.52 -15.79
C LEU A 541 -32.25 34.31 -17.09
N SER A 542 -30.92 34.24 -17.03
CA SER A 542 -30.13 33.81 -18.20
C SER A 542 -30.54 32.40 -18.63
N VAL A 543 -30.60 32.14 -19.94
CA VAL A 543 -31.01 30.83 -20.53
C VAL A 543 -30.28 29.64 -19.89
N LYS A 544 -28.98 29.78 -19.60
CA LYS A 544 -28.18 28.74 -18.93
C LYS A 544 -28.63 28.48 -17.48
N LYS A 545 -28.96 29.52 -16.71
CA LYS A 545 -29.50 29.37 -15.34
C LYS A 545 -30.92 28.80 -15.36
N PHE A 546 -31.74 29.21 -16.32
CA PHE A 546 -33.10 28.71 -16.48
C PHE A 546 -33.12 27.20 -16.75
N LYS A 547 -32.34 26.73 -17.74
CA LYS A 547 -32.18 25.29 -18.03
C LYS A 547 -31.67 24.50 -16.84
N LYS A 548 -30.68 25.02 -16.11
CA LYS A 548 -30.11 24.37 -14.93
C LYS A 548 -31.10 24.29 -13.75
N LYS A 549 -32.04 25.23 -13.63
CA LYS A 549 -33.10 25.21 -12.61
C LYS A 549 -34.27 24.33 -13.01
N LEU A 550 -34.59 24.27 -14.30
CA LEU A 550 -35.55 23.33 -14.88
C LEU A 550 -35.06 21.87 -14.68
N GLU A 551 -33.79 21.58 -14.97
CA GLU A 551 -33.16 20.27 -14.74
C GLU A 551 -33.12 19.85 -13.26
N LYS A 552 -33.16 20.83 -12.36
CA LYS A 552 -33.23 20.60 -10.90
C LYS A 552 -34.66 20.51 -10.37
N GLY A 553 -35.67 20.72 -11.22
CA GLY A 553 -37.10 20.71 -10.83
C GLY A 553 -37.51 21.90 -9.98
N GLU A 554 -36.73 22.99 -9.95
CA GLU A 554 -37.05 24.21 -9.20
C GLU A 554 -38.02 25.14 -9.96
N ILE A 555 -38.19 24.91 -11.26
CA ILE A 555 -39.04 25.65 -12.18
C ILE A 555 -39.87 24.65 -12.97
N THR A 556 -41.17 24.87 -13.10
CA THR A 556 -42.07 24.04 -13.91
C THR A 556 -42.75 24.90 -14.98
N ILE A 557 -42.89 24.34 -16.19
CA ILE A 557 -43.58 24.98 -17.31
C ILE A 557 -44.97 24.35 -17.37
N ASN A 558 -46.02 25.17 -17.27
CA ASN A 558 -47.40 24.71 -17.35
C ASN A 558 -47.82 24.51 -18.82
N ALA A 559 -48.91 23.77 -19.04
CA ALA A 559 -49.45 23.49 -20.37
C ALA A 559 -49.80 24.77 -21.17
N ASP A 560 -50.10 25.88 -20.49
CA ASP A 560 -50.43 27.18 -21.08
C ASP A 560 -49.19 28.02 -21.45
N GLY A 561 -47.97 27.49 -21.29
CA GLY A 561 -46.71 28.18 -21.62
C GLY A 561 -46.26 29.20 -20.57
N THR A 562 -46.90 29.25 -19.40
CA THR A 562 -46.49 30.07 -18.25
C THR A 562 -45.49 29.32 -17.36
N VAL A 563 -44.58 30.06 -16.73
CA VAL A 563 -43.50 29.49 -15.91
C VAL A 563 -43.76 29.73 -14.43
N ASP A 564 -43.92 28.66 -13.67
CA ASP A 564 -44.06 28.73 -12.21
C ASP A 564 -42.71 28.57 -11.53
N LEU A 565 -42.33 29.58 -10.75
CA LEU A 565 -41.24 29.50 -9.80
C LEU A 565 -41.75 28.78 -8.54
N GLY A 566 -41.24 27.58 -8.27
CA GLY A 566 -41.62 26.83 -7.07
C GLY A 566 -41.43 27.70 -5.81
N LYS A 567 -42.53 28.00 -5.10
CA LYS A 567 -42.49 28.80 -3.87
C LYS A 567 -41.52 28.18 -2.88
N LYS A 568 -40.57 28.97 -2.37
CA LYS A 568 -39.89 28.72 -1.10
C LYS A 568 -40.96 28.42 -0.05
N LYS A 569 -41.05 27.19 0.46
CA LYS A 569 -41.92 26.88 1.61
C LYS A 569 -41.39 27.62 2.84
N SER A 570 -42.01 28.77 3.14
CA SER A 570 -41.92 29.46 4.42
C SER A 570 -43.32 29.54 5.05
N LYS A 571 -43.44 28.86 6.20
CA LYS A 571 -44.30 29.07 7.38
C LYS A 571 -45.85 29.05 7.32
N SER A 572 -46.37 28.31 8.33
CA SER A 572 -47.52 28.53 9.23
C SER A 572 -48.98 28.46 8.73
N ASP A 573 -49.73 27.63 9.48
CA ASP A 573 -51.12 27.69 9.93
C ASP A 573 -52.30 27.55 8.94
N ASP A 574 -53.00 26.42 9.05
CA ASP A 574 -54.41 26.44 9.47
C ASP A 574 -54.81 25.18 10.28
N LYS A 575 -55.74 25.38 11.22
CA LYS A 575 -56.08 24.54 12.40
C LYS A 575 -57.01 23.35 12.12
N SER A 576 -56.87 22.26 12.90
CA SER A 576 -57.96 21.76 13.79
C SER A 576 -57.56 20.50 14.60
N GLY A 577 -57.84 20.54 15.91
CA GLY A 577 -58.16 19.38 16.75
C GLY A 577 -57.01 18.61 17.43
N GLU A 578 -56.61 19.01 18.64
CA GLU A 578 -57.03 18.35 19.91
C GLU A 578 -56.08 18.70 21.08
N LYS A 579 -56.70 19.02 22.23
CA LYS A 579 -56.11 19.54 23.47
C LYS A 579 -55.13 18.57 24.15
N ARG A 580 -54.08 19.11 24.80
CA ARG A 580 -53.82 18.97 26.26
C ARG A 580 -52.70 19.92 26.74
N LYS A 581 -52.86 20.41 27.98
CA LYS A 581 -52.24 21.57 28.65
C LYS A 581 -50.96 21.25 29.45
N ARG A 582 -50.29 22.36 29.86
CA ARG A 582 -49.42 22.63 31.06
C ARG A 582 -47.90 22.52 30.84
N ASP A 583 -47.03 23.44 31.29
CA ASP A 583 -47.12 24.70 32.04
C ASP A 583 -45.90 25.59 31.67
N GLU A 584 -46.06 26.91 31.68
CA GLU A 584 -45.00 27.93 31.66
C GLU A 584 -44.88 28.54 33.07
N GLU A 585 -43.65 28.80 33.52
CA GLU A 585 -43.36 29.86 34.49
C GLU A 585 -42.25 30.79 33.98
N VAL A 586 -42.67 32.02 33.66
CA VAL A 586 -42.11 33.32 34.13
C VAL A 586 -40.76 33.83 33.55
N GLU A 587 -40.91 34.75 32.59
CA GLU A 587 -40.12 35.96 32.22
C GLU A 587 -39.59 36.82 33.41
N PRO A 588 -38.73 37.87 33.27
CA PRO A 588 -38.52 38.69 32.07
C PRO A 588 -37.11 39.20 31.73
N ASP A 589 -37.09 39.75 30.52
CA ASP A 589 -36.23 40.70 29.82
C ASP A 589 -35.65 41.88 30.65
N GLU A 590 -34.41 42.32 30.33
CA GLU A 590 -34.03 43.74 30.34
C GLU A 590 -32.77 44.00 29.49
N GLY A 591 -32.84 45.05 28.66
CA GLY A 591 -31.87 45.33 27.61
C GLY A 591 -30.78 46.37 27.91
N SER A 592 -29.91 46.52 26.90
CA SER A 592 -29.05 47.68 26.60
C SER A 592 -27.74 47.87 27.39
N LYS A 593 -26.60 47.81 26.69
CA LYS A 593 -25.73 48.98 26.40
C LYS A 593 -24.43 48.60 25.69
N LYS A 594 -24.14 49.35 24.62
CA LYS A 594 -22.83 49.50 23.97
C LYS A 594 -21.73 49.87 24.97
N LYS A 595 -20.51 49.33 24.79
CA LYS A 595 -19.25 50.10 24.97
C LYS A 595 -18.07 49.41 24.26
N LYS A 596 -17.48 50.14 23.30
CA LYS A 596 -16.10 49.98 22.83
C LYS A 596 -15.16 50.41 23.97
N HIS A 597 -14.04 49.72 24.18
CA HIS A 597 -12.78 50.38 24.52
C HIS A 597 -11.55 49.59 24.08
N LYS A 598 -10.60 50.37 23.57
CA LYS A 598 -9.26 50.07 23.06
C LYS A 598 -8.24 50.45 24.15
N LYS A 599 -7.21 49.64 24.40
CA LYS A 599 -5.89 50.00 24.98
C LYS A 599 -4.91 48.86 24.67
N LYS A 600 -3.96 49.02 23.74
CA LYS A 600 -2.61 49.65 23.81
C LYS A 600 -1.57 48.78 24.53
N LYS A 601 -0.59 48.34 23.74
CA LYS A 601 0.78 47.93 24.10
C LYS A 601 1.58 49.17 24.59
N GLY A 602 2.42 49.01 25.60
CA GLY A 602 3.62 49.84 25.86
C GLY A 602 4.81 49.26 25.08
N ASP A 603 5.98 49.87 24.97
CA ASP A 603 6.54 51.12 25.50
C ASP A 603 7.69 51.56 24.58
N ALA A 604 8.11 52.83 24.74
CA ALA A 604 9.20 53.57 24.09
C ALA A 604 8.94 54.14 22.69
#